data_AF-A0A817LPS6-F1
#
_entry.id   AF-A0A817LPS6-F1
#
_cell.length_a   1.000
_cell.length_b   1.000
_cell.length_c   1.000
_cell.angle_alpha   90.00
_cell.angle_beta   90.00
_cell.angle_gamma   90.00
#
_symmetry.space_group_name_H-M   'P 1'
#
loop_
_entity.id
_entity.type
_entity.pdbx_description
1 polymer ?
#
loop_
_entity_poly.entity_id
_entity_poly.type
_entity_poly.pdbx_seq_one_letter_code
_entity_poly.pdbx_strand_id
1 'polypeptide(L)'
;MIGILPLTKNNLDTIYLSSTKIFPLITNKIFECWNDIMGSVFETEMVSFEDGVAKLLCLKLWLTITFIPNSKDTSGETISLLRRMPAEEKRQEIINIMLKQLVEINNPLQGSTWTELFDLANPNQLKFEHLELITSIDSYVKYFIKIATIAKSKNIDVKEKVDQFIQDFVKTNRFIRKSK
;
A
#
# COMPACT_ATOMS: atom_id res chain seq x y z
N MET A 1 12.32 -20.44 -1.04
CA MET A 1 12.90 -19.10 -0.84
C MET A 1 12.50 -18.20 -1.99
N ILE A 2 11.37 -17.48 -1.88
CA ILE A 2 11.11 -16.33 -2.76
C ILE A 2 11.99 -15.22 -2.19
N GLY A 3 13.02 -14.84 -2.95
CA GLY A 3 14.08 -13.96 -2.48
C GLY A 3 13.56 -12.61 -1.97
N ILE A 4 14.21 -12.14 -0.90
CA ILE A 4 14.09 -10.82 -0.27
C ILE A 4 14.66 -9.77 -1.23
N LEU A 5 14.08 -9.65 -2.42
CA LEU A 5 14.44 -8.56 -3.32
C LEU A 5 13.55 -7.36 -2.98
N PRO A 6 14.15 -6.18 -2.73
CA PRO A 6 13.37 -4.96 -2.57
C PRO A 6 12.59 -4.71 -3.86
N LEU A 7 11.31 -4.34 -3.70
CA LEU A 7 10.48 -3.92 -4.82
C LEU A 7 10.98 -2.56 -5.30
N THR A 8 11.81 -2.57 -6.35
CA THR A 8 12.28 -1.36 -7.01
C THR A 8 11.61 -1.24 -8.38
N LYS A 9 11.39 0.01 -8.84
CA LYS A 9 10.75 0.30 -10.13
C LYS A 9 11.35 -0.49 -11.30
N ASN A 10 12.69 -0.59 -11.35
CA ASN A 10 13.41 -1.30 -12.41
C ASN A 10 13.12 -2.81 -12.41
N ASN A 11 12.93 -3.41 -11.23
CA ASN A 11 12.58 -4.81 -11.10
C ASN A 11 11.10 -5.05 -11.45
N LEU A 12 10.21 -4.10 -11.16
CA LEU A 12 8.77 -4.22 -11.41
C LEU A 12 8.43 -4.33 -12.91
N ASP A 13 9.04 -3.49 -13.75
CA ASP A 13 8.82 -3.51 -15.21
C ASP A 13 9.30 -4.83 -15.85
N THR A 14 10.40 -5.39 -15.33
CA THR A 14 10.97 -6.66 -15.81
C THR A 14 10.14 -7.87 -15.32
N ILE A 15 9.71 -7.86 -14.05
CA ILE A 15 8.88 -8.91 -13.46
C ILE A 15 7.53 -9.01 -14.19
N TYR A 16 6.96 -7.87 -14.63
CA TYR A 16 5.66 -7.81 -15.29
C TYR A 16 5.55 -8.70 -16.54
N LEU A 17 6.45 -8.55 -17.51
CA LEU A 17 6.38 -9.27 -18.79
C LEU A 17 6.35 -10.79 -18.60
N SER A 18 7.02 -11.29 -17.56
CA SER A 18 7.12 -12.72 -17.27
C SER A 18 6.00 -13.26 -16.36
N SER A 19 5.28 -12.41 -15.61
CA SER A 19 4.40 -12.85 -14.52
C SER A 19 2.91 -12.55 -14.69
N THR A 20 2.51 -11.81 -15.74
CA THR A 20 1.09 -11.42 -16.01
C THR A 20 0.07 -12.55 -15.95
N LYS A 21 0.44 -13.80 -16.29
CA LYS A 21 -0.49 -14.95 -16.27
C LYS A 21 -0.49 -15.71 -14.94
N ILE A 22 0.66 -15.76 -14.28
CA ILE A 22 0.87 -16.58 -13.08
C ILE A 22 0.42 -15.83 -11.83
N PHE A 23 0.63 -14.52 -11.82
CA PHE A 23 0.39 -13.67 -10.65
C PHE A 23 -1.08 -13.63 -10.20
N PRO A 24 -2.07 -13.46 -11.09
CA PRO A 24 -3.49 -13.50 -10.69
C PRO A 24 -3.91 -14.89 -10.18
N LEU A 25 -3.35 -15.96 -10.74
CA LEU A 25 -3.66 -17.34 -10.32
C LEU A 25 -3.12 -17.62 -8.91
N ILE A 26 -1.88 -17.22 -8.62
CA ILE A 26 -1.26 -17.39 -7.30
C ILE A 26 -2.01 -16.55 -6.27
N THR A 27 -2.26 -15.27 -6.55
CA THR A 27 -2.95 -14.39 -5.60
C THR A 27 -4.34 -14.92 -5.30
N ASN A 28 -5.15 -15.25 -6.31
CA ASN A 28 -6.49 -15.81 -6.09
C ASN A 28 -6.45 -17.10 -5.26
N LYS A 29 -5.50 -18.00 -5.52
CA LYS A 29 -5.38 -19.26 -4.78
C LYS A 29 -4.95 -19.08 -3.33
N ILE A 30 -4.00 -18.17 -3.07
CA ILE A 30 -3.58 -17.82 -1.71
C ILE A 30 -4.77 -17.28 -0.90
N PHE A 31 -5.62 -16.46 -1.53
CA PHE A 31 -6.78 -15.90 -0.84
C PHE A 31 -7.94 -16.88 -0.67
N GLU A 32 -8.16 -17.79 -1.61
CA GLU A 32 -9.12 -18.90 -1.44
C GLU A 32 -8.75 -19.79 -0.26
N CYS A 33 -7.47 -20.10 -0.10
CA CYS A 33 -6.95 -20.99 0.93
C CYS A 33 -6.34 -20.25 2.12
N TRP A 34 -6.70 -18.98 2.33
CA TRP A 34 -6.04 -18.11 3.31
C TRP A 34 -5.98 -18.72 4.71
N ASN A 35 -7.12 -19.23 5.21
CA ASN A 35 -7.21 -19.79 6.56
C ASN A 35 -6.34 -21.04 6.73
N ASP A 36 -6.29 -21.89 5.70
CA ASP A 36 -5.51 -23.13 5.71
C ASP A 36 -4.00 -22.83 5.63
N ILE A 37 -3.62 -21.81 4.85
CA ILE A 37 -2.24 -21.33 4.75
C ILE A 37 -1.83 -20.71 6.09
N MET A 38 -2.63 -19.82 6.67
CA MET A 38 -2.32 -19.19 7.96
C MET A 38 -2.25 -20.18 9.11
N GLY A 39 -3.03 -21.26 9.07
CA GLY A 39 -2.97 -22.35 10.03
C GLY A 39 -1.76 -23.27 9.89
N SER A 40 -1.05 -23.21 8.75
CA SER A 40 0.13 -24.06 8.46
C SER A 40 1.46 -23.30 8.49
N VAL A 41 1.45 -21.97 8.54
CA VAL A 41 2.66 -21.15 8.68
C VAL A 41 3.17 -21.20 10.12
N PHE A 42 4.43 -21.62 10.30
CA PHE A 42 5.09 -21.60 11.60
C PHE A 42 5.32 -20.17 12.09
N GLU A 43 5.31 -19.95 13.41
CA GLU A 43 5.54 -18.62 14.00
C GLU A 43 6.87 -18.00 13.56
N THR A 44 7.91 -18.83 13.37
CA THR A 44 9.23 -18.40 12.89
C THR A 44 9.23 -17.90 11.44
N GLU A 45 8.25 -18.30 10.64
CA GLU A 45 8.13 -17.94 9.22
C GLU A 45 7.08 -16.86 8.97
N MET A 46 6.26 -16.54 9.98
CA MET A 46 5.12 -15.63 9.88
C MET A 46 5.51 -14.24 9.33
N VAL A 47 6.60 -13.66 9.84
CA VAL A 47 7.09 -12.35 9.38
C VAL A 47 7.47 -12.36 7.89
N SER A 48 8.11 -13.45 7.43
CA SER A 48 8.48 -13.59 6.02
C SER A 48 7.26 -13.83 5.13
N PHE A 49 6.27 -14.55 5.67
CA PHE A 49 5.01 -14.79 4.99
C PHE A 49 4.21 -13.49 4.82
N GLU A 50 4.05 -12.70 5.88
CA GLU A 50 3.35 -11.40 5.86
C GLU A 50 4.02 -10.41 4.91
N ASP A 51 5.35 -10.32 4.91
CA ASP A 51 6.10 -9.52 3.96
C ASP A 51 5.90 -10.00 2.51
N GLY A 52 5.88 -11.32 2.30
CA GLY A 52 5.58 -11.93 1.00
C GLY A 52 4.17 -11.59 0.51
N VAL A 53 3.17 -11.70 1.37
CA VAL A 53 1.76 -11.35 1.06
C VAL A 53 1.62 -9.86 0.76
N ALA A 54 2.23 -9.00 1.58
CA ALA A 54 2.21 -7.56 1.36
C ALA A 54 2.84 -7.19 -0.01
N LYS A 55 4.00 -7.78 -0.34
CA LYS A 55 4.63 -7.61 -1.65
C LYS A 55 3.73 -8.08 -2.78
N LEU A 56 3.07 -9.23 -2.61
CA LEU A 56 2.16 -9.76 -3.60
C LEU A 56 0.96 -8.83 -3.84
N LEU A 57 0.40 -8.26 -2.78
CA LEU A 57 -0.71 -7.31 -2.86
C LEU A 57 -0.29 -5.96 -3.46
N CYS A 58 0.87 -5.43 -3.07
CA CYS A 58 1.45 -4.22 -3.66
C CYS A 58 1.69 -4.38 -5.16
N LEU A 59 2.23 -5.52 -5.56
CA LEU A 59 2.39 -5.89 -6.96
C LEU A 59 1.04 -5.98 -7.69
N LYS A 60 0.04 -6.67 -7.12
CA LYS A 60 -1.31 -6.74 -7.72
C LYS A 60 -1.88 -5.33 -7.95
N LEU A 61 -1.83 -4.47 -6.94
CA LEU A 61 -2.30 -3.08 -7.03
C LEU A 61 -1.55 -2.29 -8.11
N TRP A 62 -0.22 -2.35 -8.10
CA TRP A 62 0.61 -1.63 -9.05
C TRP A 62 0.36 -2.07 -10.49
N LEU A 63 0.20 -3.38 -10.72
CA LEU A 63 -0.12 -3.96 -12.02
C LEU A 63 -1.48 -3.51 -12.54
N THR A 64 -2.51 -3.56 -11.70
CA THR A 64 -3.86 -3.10 -12.04
C THR A 64 -3.84 -1.63 -12.45
N ILE A 65 -3.15 -0.78 -11.68
CA ILE A 65 -3.12 0.66 -11.91
C ILE A 65 -2.30 1.04 -13.14
N THR A 66 -1.16 0.38 -13.37
CA THR A 66 -0.20 0.76 -14.41
C THR A 66 -0.60 0.21 -15.79
N PHE A 67 -1.09 -1.02 -15.86
CA PHE A 67 -1.26 -1.72 -17.16
C PHE A 67 -2.70 -1.94 -17.57
N ILE A 68 -3.66 -1.82 -16.65
CA ILE A 68 -5.08 -1.96 -16.98
C ILE A 68 -5.86 -0.70 -16.54
N PRO A 69 -5.55 0.48 -17.10
CA PRO A 69 -6.14 1.75 -16.67
C PRO A 69 -7.67 1.83 -16.84
N ASN A 70 -8.31 0.83 -17.47
CA ASN A 70 -9.75 0.74 -17.68
C ASN A 70 -10.39 -0.58 -17.23
N SER A 71 -9.70 -1.47 -16.49
CA SER A 71 -10.42 -2.62 -15.92
C SER A 71 -11.31 -2.13 -14.81
N LYS A 72 -12.60 -2.44 -14.93
CA LYS A 72 -13.55 -2.31 -13.82
C LYS A 72 -12.97 -3.01 -12.58
N ASP A 73 -12.60 -2.21 -11.60
CA ASP A 73 -12.68 -2.53 -10.17
C ASP A 73 -11.78 -3.64 -9.58
N THR A 74 -10.63 -3.96 -10.18
CA THR A 74 -9.69 -4.94 -9.58
C THR A 74 -8.91 -4.41 -8.38
N SER A 75 -8.81 -3.08 -8.23
CA SER A 75 -8.35 -2.46 -6.98
C SER A 75 -9.34 -2.73 -5.83
N GLY A 76 -10.64 -2.77 -6.12
CA GLY A 76 -11.70 -3.13 -5.18
C GLY A 76 -11.60 -4.58 -4.71
N GLU A 77 -11.13 -5.48 -5.57
CA GLU A 77 -10.80 -6.85 -5.16
C GLU A 77 -9.70 -6.88 -4.09
N THR A 78 -8.63 -6.09 -4.25
CA THR A 78 -7.54 -6.09 -3.27
C THR A 78 -8.00 -5.54 -1.92
N ILE A 79 -8.80 -4.47 -1.93
CA ILE A 79 -9.38 -3.89 -0.71
C ILE A 79 -10.40 -4.85 -0.06
N SER A 80 -11.25 -5.49 -0.86
CA SER A 80 -12.22 -6.48 -0.35
C SER A 80 -11.53 -7.73 0.21
N LEU A 81 -10.41 -8.15 -0.37
CA LEU A 81 -9.57 -9.21 0.17
C LEU A 81 -9.02 -8.83 1.54
N LEU A 82 -8.43 -7.63 1.67
CA LEU A 82 -7.98 -7.13 2.97
C LEU A 82 -9.12 -7.14 3.99
N ARG A 83 -10.33 -6.66 3.63
CA ARG A 83 -11.51 -6.69 4.51
C ARG A 83 -11.93 -8.09 4.96
N ARG A 84 -11.67 -9.12 4.15
CA ARG A 84 -12.03 -10.52 4.43
C ARG A 84 -11.01 -11.26 5.29
N MET A 85 -9.84 -10.68 5.56
CA MET A 85 -8.79 -11.35 6.35
C MET A 85 -9.24 -11.49 7.81
N PRO A 86 -9.30 -12.74 8.33
CA PRO A 86 -9.49 -12.96 9.76
C PRO A 86 -8.22 -12.60 10.52
N ALA A 87 -8.40 -12.18 11.77
CA ALA A 87 -7.40 -11.55 12.63
C ALA A 87 -7.06 -10.10 12.24
N GLU A 88 -7.58 -9.16 13.04
CA GLU A 88 -7.33 -7.72 12.88
C GLU A 88 -5.83 -7.40 12.89
N GLU A 89 -5.09 -7.95 13.84
CA GLU A 89 -3.68 -7.64 14.07
C GLU A 89 -2.84 -7.92 12.81
N LYS A 90 -2.95 -9.13 12.26
CA LYS A 90 -2.21 -9.54 11.06
C LYS A 90 -2.60 -8.73 9.83
N ARG A 91 -3.88 -8.38 9.71
CA ARG A 91 -4.34 -7.50 8.63
C ARG A 91 -3.69 -6.13 8.73
N GLN A 92 -3.61 -5.56 9.94
CA GLN A 92 -2.97 -4.26 10.15
C GLN A 92 -1.46 -4.31 9.85
N GLU A 93 -0.78 -5.40 10.20
CA GLU A 93 0.63 -5.59 9.87
C GLU A 93 0.86 -5.61 8.36
N ILE A 94 0.05 -6.36 7.61
CA ILE A 94 0.13 -6.41 6.15
C ILE A 94 -0.16 -5.03 5.55
N ILE A 95 -1.19 -4.31 6.00
CA ILE A 95 -1.51 -2.96 5.52
C ILE A 95 -0.35 -2.00 5.77
N ASN A 96 0.29 -2.07 6.93
CA ASN A 96 1.42 -1.22 7.28
C ASN A 96 2.65 -1.52 6.40
N ILE A 97 2.96 -2.81 6.18
CA ILE A 97 4.04 -3.22 5.26
C ILE A 97 3.73 -2.71 3.85
N MET A 98 2.47 -2.84 3.39
CA MET A 98 2.04 -2.35 2.08
C MET A 98 2.24 -0.84 1.94
N LEU A 99 1.76 -0.04 2.90
CA LEU A 99 1.91 1.42 2.87
C LEU A 99 3.38 1.84 2.78
N LYS A 100 4.24 1.18 3.56
CA LYS A 100 5.69 1.42 3.52
C LYS A 100 6.29 1.10 2.16
N GLN A 101 6.01 -0.08 1.62
CA GLN A 101 6.52 -0.50 0.31
C GLN A 101 6.02 0.41 -0.82
N LEU A 102 4.77 0.85 -0.75
CA LEU A 102 4.21 1.78 -1.74
C LEU A 102 4.92 3.14 -1.72
N VAL A 103 5.24 3.67 -0.53
CA VAL A 103 6.05 4.90 -0.40
C VAL A 103 7.44 4.70 -0.99
N GLU A 104 8.10 3.58 -0.70
CA GLU A 104 9.43 3.25 -1.23
C GLU A 104 9.45 3.15 -2.77
N ILE A 105 8.37 2.65 -3.38
CA ILE A 105 8.23 2.57 -4.85
C ILE A 105 8.10 3.98 -5.49
N ASN A 106 7.74 5.00 -4.70
CA ASN A 106 7.64 6.41 -5.10
C ASN A 106 6.90 6.63 -6.43
N ASN A 107 5.79 5.92 -6.61
CA ASN A 107 4.93 6.10 -7.78
C ASN A 107 3.51 6.36 -7.27
N PRO A 108 2.94 7.55 -7.48
CA PRO A 108 1.58 7.84 -7.05
C PRO A 108 0.62 6.87 -7.74
N LEU A 109 0.02 5.99 -6.94
CA LEU A 109 -1.04 5.11 -7.40
C LEU A 109 -2.21 5.98 -7.89
N GLN A 110 -2.47 5.94 -9.19
CA GLN A 110 -3.60 6.67 -9.78
C GLN A 110 -4.87 5.81 -9.68
N GLY A 111 -5.93 6.37 -9.10
CA GLY A 111 -7.22 5.69 -8.91
C GLY A 111 -7.80 5.92 -7.52
N SER A 112 -9.13 6.00 -7.41
CA SER A 112 -9.82 6.28 -6.14
C SER A 112 -9.74 5.12 -5.14
N THR A 113 -9.74 3.88 -5.61
CA THR A 113 -9.95 2.71 -4.75
C THR A 113 -8.80 2.42 -3.78
N TRP A 114 -7.55 2.77 -4.12
CA TRP A 114 -6.43 2.49 -3.20
C TRP A 114 -6.45 3.44 -2.00
N THR A 115 -7.11 4.61 -2.10
CA THR A 115 -7.26 5.52 -0.95
C THR A 115 -8.09 4.91 0.17
N GLU A 116 -8.90 3.88 -0.11
CA GLU A 116 -9.60 3.09 0.90
C GLU A 116 -8.64 2.27 1.79
N LEU A 117 -7.39 2.07 1.37
CA LEU A 117 -6.38 1.39 2.20
C LEU A 117 -6.10 2.17 3.49
N PHE A 118 -6.14 3.50 3.46
CA PHE A 118 -5.94 4.33 4.66
C PHE A 118 -7.14 4.34 5.61
N ASP A 119 -8.34 4.00 5.12
CA ASP A 119 -9.51 3.78 5.97
C ASP A 119 -9.37 2.46 6.73
N LEU A 120 -8.78 1.44 6.09
CA LEU A 120 -8.49 0.15 6.73
C LEU A 120 -7.27 0.20 7.65
N ALA A 121 -6.33 1.11 7.41
CA ALA A 121 -5.11 1.23 8.19
C ALA A 121 -5.36 1.74 9.61
N ASN A 122 -4.65 1.14 10.57
CA ASN A 122 -4.62 1.59 11.96
C ASN A 122 -4.16 3.05 12.00
N PRO A 123 -5.00 3.97 12.50
CA PRO A 123 -4.64 5.38 12.56
C PRO A 123 -3.29 5.60 13.26
N ASN A 124 -3.00 4.84 14.33
CA ASN A 124 -1.79 5.00 15.13
C ASN A 124 -0.49 4.68 14.38
N GLN A 125 -0.57 3.99 13.24
CA GLN A 125 0.55 3.61 12.40
C GLN A 125 0.69 4.50 11.15
N LEU A 126 -0.27 5.40 10.91
CA LEU A 126 -0.18 6.34 9.80
C LEU A 126 0.90 7.40 10.05
N LYS A 127 1.64 7.74 9.01
CA LYS A 127 2.70 8.75 9.02
C LYS A 127 2.52 9.74 7.86
N PHE A 128 3.12 10.92 7.98
CA PHE A 128 3.00 11.98 6.96
C PHE A 128 3.55 11.54 5.61
N GLU A 129 4.59 10.72 5.58
CA GLU A 129 5.16 10.14 4.35
C GLU A 129 4.15 9.29 3.58
N HIS A 130 3.09 8.75 4.22
CA HIS A 130 2.05 8.03 3.49
C HIS A 130 1.15 8.98 2.67
N LEU A 131 1.06 10.27 3.02
CA LEU A 131 0.27 11.26 2.27
C LEU A 131 0.81 11.48 0.86
N GLU A 132 2.09 11.17 0.65
CA GLU A 132 2.71 11.12 -0.66
C GLU A 132 1.88 10.31 -1.64
N LEU A 133 1.40 9.15 -1.23
CA LEU A 133 0.68 8.27 -2.15
C LEU A 133 -0.60 8.93 -2.69
N ILE A 134 -1.20 9.89 -1.96
CA ILE A 134 -2.51 10.50 -2.23
C ILE A 134 -2.50 11.44 -3.44
N THR A 135 -3.40 11.18 -4.37
CA THR A 135 -3.56 11.96 -5.61
C THR A 135 -4.82 12.84 -5.63
N SER A 136 -5.74 12.65 -4.68
CA SER A 136 -6.97 13.45 -4.54
C SER A 136 -6.82 14.48 -3.42
N ILE A 137 -7.16 15.75 -3.70
CA ILE A 137 -7.12 16.82 -2.69
C ILE A 137 -8.06 16.53 -1.52
N ASP A 138 -9.27 16.02 -1.80
CA ASP A 138 -10.25 15.69 -0.75
C ASP A 138 -9.70 14.60 0.19
N SER A 139 -9.19 13.51 -0.36
CA SER A 139 -8.56 12.44 0.43
C SER A 139 -7.34 12.97 1.17
N TYR A 140 -6.53 13.82 0.54
CA TYR A 140 -5.31 14.36 1.13
C TYR A 140 -5.64 15.16 2.39
N VAL A 141 -6.61 16.07 2.32
CA VAL A 141 -7.05 16.88 3.47
C VAL A 141 -7.61 15.99 4.59
N LYS A 142 -8.46 15.01 4.26
CA LYS A 142 -9.04 14.07 5.23
C LYS A 142 -7.96 13.31 6.00
N TYR A 143 -7.00 12.71 5.28
CA TYR A 143 -5.95 11.90 5.91
C TYR A 143 -4.88 12.75 6.60
N PHE A 144 -4.62 13.97 6.12
CA PHE A 144 -3.77 14.92 6.82
C PHE A 144 -4.32 15.26 8.21
N ILE A 145 -5.61 15.59 8.29
CA ILE A 145 -6.28 15.89 9.57
C ILE A 145 -6.20 14.68 10.51
N LYS A 146 -6.43 13.46 9.98
CA LYS A 146 -6.32 12.21 10.74
C LYS A 146 -4.91 12.06 11.35
N ILE A 147 -3.86 12.18 10.53
CA ILE A 147 -2.47 12.04 10.99
C ILE A 147 -2.10 13.15 11.99
N ALA A 148 -2.48 14.40 11.72
CA ALA A 148 -2.20 15.53 12.61
C ALA A 148 -2.86 15.35 13.99
N THR A 149 -4.08 14.82 14.04
CA THR A 149 -4.80 14.53 15.30
C THR A 149 -4.07 13.48 16.12
N ILE A 150 -3.53 12.46 15.47
CA ILE A 150 -2.81 11.35 16.11
C ILE A 150 -1.43 11.78 16.60
N ALA A 151 -0.75 12.60 15.81
CA ALA A 151 0.51 13.20 16.22
C ALA A 151 0.31 14.09 17.47
N LYS A 152 -0.76 14.89 17.47
CA LYS A 152 -1.13 15.72 18.63
C LYS A 152 -1.46 14.89 19.86
N SER A 153 -2.24 13.80 19.74
CA SER A 153 -2.58 12.94 20.89
C SER A 153 -1.36 12.22 21.48
N LYS A 154 -0.29 12.06 20.69
CA LYS A 154 0.98 11.47 21.11
C LYS A 154 2.02 12.50 21.57
N ASN A 155 1.64 13.77 21.75
CA ASN A 155 2.55 14.89 22.08
C ASN A 155 3.74 15.01 21.11
N ILE A 156 3.56 14.65 19.84
CA ILE A 156 4.56 14.84 18.79
C ILE A 156 4.46 16.29 18.31
N ASP A 157 5.61 16.95 18.12
CA ASP A 157 5.63 18.27 17.46
C ASP A 157 5.12 18.12 16.03
N VAL A 158 3.85 18.48 15.84
CA VAL A 158 3.18 18.40 14.55
C VAL A 158 3.73 19.46 13.61
N LYS A 159 4.11 20.64 14.14
CA LYS A 159 4.51 21.78 13.31
C LYS A 159 5.81 21.47 12.59
N GLU A 160 6.85 21.07 13.33
CA GLU A 160 8.15 20.74 12.75
C GLU A 160 8.05 19.61 11.73
N LYS A 161 7.28 18.56 12.04
CA LYS A 161 7.07 17.44 11.11
C LYS A 161 6.29 17.83 9.85
N VAL A 162 5.27 18.67 9.98
CA VAL A 162 4.49 19.16 8.84
C VAL A 162 5.37 20.06 7.97
N ASP A 163 6.15 20.95 8.56
CA ASP A 163 7.06 21.84 7.82
C ASP A 163 8.10 21.02 7.03
N GLN A 164 8.70 20.02 7.67
CA GLN A 164 9.65 19.11 7.01
C GLN A 164 8.99 18.34 5.86
N PHE A 165 7.82 17.75 6.11
CA PHE A 165 7.07 17.03 5.09
C PHE A 165 6.70 17.92 3.90
N ILE A 166 6.20 19.13 4.14
CA ILE A 166 5.86 20.09 3.08
C ILE A 166 7.11 20.48 2.29
N GLN A 167 8.24 20.73 2.95
CA GLN A 167 9.49 21.05 2.25
C GLN A 167 9.93 19.90 1.34
N ASP A 168 9.86 18.66 1.81
CA ASP A 168 10.24 17.49 1.03
C ASP A 168 9.26 17.23 -0.12
N PHE A 169 7.96 17.46 0.11
CA PHE A 169 6.91 17.39 -0.90
C PHE A 169 7.07 18.47 -2.00
N VAL A 170 7.39 19.70 -1.62
CA VAL A 170 7.62 20.82 -2.56
C VAL A 170 8.86 20.55 -3.42
N LYS A 171 9.95 20.02 -2.83
CA LYS A 171 11.15 19.64 -3.59
C LYS A 171 10.88 18.55 -4.63
N THR A 172 9.88 17.70 -4.41
CA THR A 172 9.55 16.56 -5.30
C THR A 172 8.45 16.86 -6.34
N ASN A 173 7.83 18.06 -6.35
CA ASN A 173 6.88 18.53 -7.37
C ASN A 173 5.80 17.51 -7.81
N ARG A 174 4.88 17.18 -6.90
CA ARG A 174 3.86 16.15 -7.15
C ARG A 174 2.62 16.62 -7.92
N PHE A 175 2.26 17.90 -7.84
CA PHE A 175 1.14 18.46 -8.60
C PHE A 175 1.63 19.06 -9.91
N ILE A 176 2.02 18.21 -10.85
CA ILE A 176 2.28 18.66 -12.22
C ILE A 176 0.94 19.18 -12.79
N ARG A 177 0.89 20.49 -13.07
CA ARG A 177 -0.12 21.11 -13.94
C ARG A 177 -0.16 20.31 -15.24
N LYS A 178 -1.22 19.55 -15.50
CA LYS A 178 -1.56 19.19 -16.88
C LYS A 178 -1.99 20.48 -17.57
N SER A 179 -1.02 21.22 -18.15
CA SER A 179 -1.33 22.14 -19.24
C SER A 179 -1.27 21.36 -20.54
N LYS A 180 -2.43 20.99 -21.06
CA LYS A 180 -2.75 20.95 -22.50
C LYS A 180 -4.24 20.74 -22.66
#